data_AF-A0A7Y3ICD1-F1
#
_entry.id   AF-A0A7Y3ICD1-F1
#
_cell.length_a   1.000
_cell.length_b   1.000
_cell.length_c   1.000
_cell.angle_alpha   90.00
_cell.angle_beta   90.00
_cell.angle_gamma   90.00
#
_symmetry.space_group_name_H-M   'P 1'
#
loop_
_entity.id
_entity.type
_entity.pdbx_description
1 polymer ?
#
loop_
_entity_poly.entity_id
_entity_poly.type
_entity_poly.pdbx_seq_one_letter_code
_entity_poly.pdbx_strand_id
1 'polypeptide(L)'
;MSESYQDKSEQPTAKREREAKEEGQVPQSKELSAAVGLLAAGLMVGPGGAALGMALERLTRASFMVGPNAMSDPQATVDWVRWVGTQAALGYMPFAAVLMLAALAVGAGQGRATFTTKPLAPDWSR
;
A
#
# COMPACT_ATOMS: atom_id res chain seq x y z
N MET A 1 -23.78 -0.95 -28.28
CA MET A 1 -23.16 -1.60 -29.46
C MET A 1 -22.41 -2.80 -28.93
N SER A 2 -23.00 -3.99 -29.11
CA SER A 2 -22.59 -5.26 -28.53
C SER A 2 -21.84 -6.06 -29.59
N GLU A 3 -20.52 -6.14 -29.51
CA GLU A 3 -19.74 -7.03 -30.38
C GLU A 3 -18.67 -7.77 -29.58
N SER A 4 -18.72 -9.11 -29.70
CA SER A 4 -17.67 -10.10 -29.43
C SER A 4 -17.41 -10.56 -27.98
N TYR A 5 -18.41 -11.24 -27.40
CA TYR A 5 -18.18 -12.35 -26.42
C TYR A 5 -17.96 -13.70 -27.14
N GLN A 6 -17.25 -13.68 -28.26
CA GLN A 6 -16.84 -14.91 -28.93
C GLN A 6 -15.44 -15.24 -28.42
N ASP A 7 -15.34 -16.20 -27.50
CA ASP A 7 -14.08 -16.75 -27.03
C ASP A 7 -13.29 -17.27 -28.23
N LYS A 8 -12.38 -16.43 -28.75
CA LYS A 8 -11.42 -16.83 -29.78
C LYS A 8 -10.46 -17.80 -29.12
N SER A 9 -10.65 -19.09 -29.42
CA SER A 9 -9.82 -20.20 -28.95
C SER A 9 -8.43 -20.27 -29.61
N GLU A 10 -8.11 -19.35 -30.53
CA GLU A 10 -6.81 -19.29 -31.18
C GLU A 10 -5.81 -18.50 -30.33
N GLN A 11 -4.60 -19.05 -30.20
CA GLN A 11 -3.50 -18.38 -29.51
C GLN A 11 -3.20 -17.04 -30.19
N PRO A 12 -2.88 -15.98 -29.40
CA PRO A 12 -2.56 -14.68 -29.96
C PRO A 12 -1.38 -14.77 -30.94
N THR A 13 -1.50 -14.12 -32.09
CA THR A 13 -0.40 -14.02 -33.05
C THR A 13 0.74 -13.18 -32.47
N ALA A 14 1.99 -13.44 -32.87
CA ALA A 14 3.16 -12.72 -32.39
C ALA A 14 3.08 -11.18 -32.55
N LYS A 15 2.31 -10.70 -33.54
CA LYS A 15 2.03 -9.27 -33.73
C LYS A 15 1.17 -8.70 -32.60
N ARG A 16 0.09 -9.38 -32.21
CA ARG A 16 -0.79 -8.94 -31.11
C ARG A 16 -0.09 -8.92 -29.77
N GLU A 17 0.79 -9.89 -29.50
CA GLU A 17 1.58 -9.89 -28.26
C GLU A 17 2.58 -8.71 -28.19
N ARG A 18 3.13 -8.28 -29.33
CA ARG A 18 4.01 -7.10 -29.39
C ARG A 18 3.22 -5.81 -29.17
N GLU A 19 2.09 -5.64 -29.86
CA GLU A 19 1.22 -4.47 -29.70
C GLU A 19 0.73 -4.33 -28.26
N ALA A 20 0.29 -5.43 -27.62
CA ALA A 20 -0.11 -5.42 -26.21
C ALA A 20 1.02 -4.98 -25.26
N LYS A 21 2.28 -5.39 -25.53
CA LYS A 21 3.44 -4.96 -24.76
C LYS A 21 3.76 -3.47 -24.98
N GLU A 22 3.67 -2.98 -26.21
CA GLU A 22 3.88 -1.56 -26.53
C GLU A 22 2.82 -0.65 -25.90
N GLU A 23 1.59 -1.14 -25.81
CA GLU A 23 0.47 -0.47 -25.13
C GLU A 23 0.53 -0.57 -23.61
N GLY A 24 1.43 -1.38 -23.05
CA GLY A 24 1.55 -1.57 -21.61
C GLY A 24 0.44 -2.41 -21.00
N GLN A 25 -0.22 -3.23 -21.81
CA GLN A 25 -1.23 -4.17 -21.35
C GLN A 25 -0.52 -5.34 -20.65
N VAL A 26 -0.25 -5.16 -19.36
CA VAL A 26 0.28 -6.20 -18.49
C VAL A 26 -0.89 -6.99 -17.89
N PRO A 27 -0.94 -8.32 -18.05
CA PRO A 27 -1.91 -9.14 -17.35
C PRO A 27 -1.73 -8.98 -15.84
N GLN A 28 -2.70 -8.38 -15.17
CA GLN A 28 -2.71 -8.25 -13.72
C GLN A 28 -3.64 -9.28 -13.09
N SER A 29 -3.12 -10.07 -12.15
CA SER A 29 -3.91 -11.00 -11.35
C SER A 29 -4.38 -10.31 -10.08
N LYS A 30 -5.69 -10.03 -10.00
CA LYS A 30 -6.30 -9.43 -8.81
C LYS A 30 -6.16 -10.35 -7.58
N GLU A 31 -6.29 -11.65 -7.79
CA GLU A 31 -6.16 -12.67 -6.73
C GLU A 31 -4.73 -12.74 -6.18
N LEU A 32 -3.71 -12.61 -7.04
CA LEU A 32 -2.32 -12.61 -6.59
C LEU A 32 -2.01 -11.40 -5.70
N SER A 33 -2.50 -10.22 -6.08
CA SER A 33 -2.34 -9.00 -5.27
C SER A 33 -2.98 -9.15 -3.89
N ALA A 34 -4.20 -9.70 -3.83
CA ALA A 34 -4.89 -9.97 -2.58
C ALA A 34 -4.14 -11.00 -1.72
N ALA A 35 -3.71 -12.11 -2.31
CA ALA A 35 -2.99 -13.18 -1.61
C ALA A 35 -1.67 -12.70 -1.01
N VAL A 36 -0.87 -11.96 -1.78
CA VAL A 36 0.41 -11.41 -1.29
C VAL A 36 0.17 -10.34 -0.22
N GLY A 37 -0.84 -9.50 -0.37
CA GLY A 37 -1.24 -8.54 0.66
C GLY A 37 -1.61 -9.19 1.98
N LEU A 38 -2.43 -10.26 1.93
CA LEU A 38 -2.81 -11.06 3.10
C LEU A 38 -1.62 -11.74 3.76
N LEU A 39 -0.72 -12.36 2.97
CA LEU A 39 0.50 -12.97 3.48
C LEU A 39 1.41 -11.94 4.16
N ALA A 40 1.61 -10.78 3.53
CA ALA A 40 2.42 -9.70 4.08
C ALA A 40 1.84 -9.19 5.40
N ALA A 41 0.52 -8.97 5.46
CA ALA A 41 -0.17 -8.58 6.69
C ALA A 41 -0.02 -9.64 7.80
N GLY A 42 -0.24 -10.92 7.47
CA GLY A 42 -0.13 -12.03 8.40
C GLY A 42 1.27 -12.20 8.99
N LEU A 43 2.31 -12.13 8.15
CA LEU A 43 3.71 -12.17 8.59
C LEU A 43 4.07 -10.99 9.50
N MET A 44 3.40 -9.85 9.31
CA MET A 44 3.66 -8.64 10.09
C MET A 44 2.97 -8.62 11.45
N VAL A 45 2.03 -9.51 11.73
CA VAL A 45 1.31 -9.54 13.02
C VAL A 45 2.27 -9.69 14.20
N GLY A 46 3.29 -10.55 14.10
CA GLY A 46 4.28 -10.75 15.17
C GLY A 46 5.14 -9.50 15.42
N PRO A 47 6.06 -9.16 14.51
CA PRO A 47 6.98 -8.04 14.69
C PRO A 47 6.28 -6.68 14.68
N GLY A 48 5.29 -6.47 13.80
CA GLY A 48 4.50 -5.25 13.75
C GLY A 48 3.59 -5.10 14.97
N GLY A 49 2.99 -6.20 15.46
CA GLY A 49 2.21 -6.19 16.69
C GLY A 49 3.03 -5.81 17.92
N ALA A 50 4.27 -6.30 18.03
CA ALA A 50 5.18 -5.91 19.10
C ALA A 50 5.54 -4.41 19.05
N ALA A 51 5.84 -3.88 17.86
CA ALA A 51 6.11 -2.45 17.67
C ALA A 51 4.90 -1.57 18.03
N LEU A 52 3.70 -1.96 17.56
CA LEU A 52 2.45 -1.27 17.87
C LEU A 52 2.14 -1.33 19.37
N GLY A 53 2.32 -2.50 19.99
CA GLY A 53 2.12 -2.71 21.43
C GLY A 53 3.01 -1.80 22.28
N MET A 54 4.30 -1.69 21.94
CA MET A 54 5.22 -0.77 22.62
C MET A 54 4.82 0.70 22.42
N ALA A 55 4.37 1.09 21.22
CA ALA A 55 3.89 2.45 20.96
C ALA A 55 2.64 2.76 21.79
N LEU A 56 1.68 1.83 21.86
CA LEU A 56 0.46 1.95 22.66
C LEU A 56 0.77 2.02 24.15
N GLU A 57 1.69 1.19 24.66
CA GLU A 57 2.11 1.24 26.05
C GLU A 57 2.69 2.60 26.42
N ARG A 58 3.59 3.14 25.58
CA ARG A 58 4.20 4.46 25.77
C ARG A 58 3.16 5.57 25.77
N LEU A 59 2.25 5.57 24.80
CA LEU A 59 1.16 6.54 24.70
C LEU A 59 0.26 6.48 25.93
N THR A 60 -0.08 5.27 26.38
CA THR A 60 -0.94 5.03 27.54
C THR A 60 -0.29 5.55 28.82
N ARG A 61 0.97 5.18 29.08
CA ARG A 61 1.74 5.71 30.23
C ARG A 61 1.84 7.23 30.18
N ALA A 62 2.18 7.79 29.03
CA ALA A 62 2.31 9.23 28.87
C ALA A 62 0.99 9.95 29.16
N SER A 63 -0.15 9.38 28.76
CA SER A 63 -1.48 9.94 28.98
C SER A 63 -1.90 9.92 30.44
N PHE A 64 -1.55 8.86 31.19
CA PHE A 64 -1.84 8.75 32.62
C PHE A 64 -0.88 9.53 33.52
N MET A 65 0.29 9.94 33.00
CA MET A 65 1.27 10.74 33.75
C MET A 65 1.09 12.26 33.58
N VAL A 66 0.14 12.71 32.76
CA VAL A 66 -0.15 14.15 32.61
C VAL A 66 -0.81 14.68 33.87
N GLY A 67 -0.05 15.43 34.68
CA GLY A 67 -0.58 16.10 35.86
C GLY A 67 -1.48 17.30 35.52
N PRO A 68 -2.37 17.74 36.43
CA PRO A 68 -3.33 18.83 36.21
C PRO A 68 -2.69 20.15 35.71
N ASN A 69 -1.43 20.41 36.06
CA ASN A 69 -0.71 21.64 35.72
C ASN A 69 -0.02 21.60 34.34
N ALA A 70 0.02 20.46 33.66
CA ALA A 70 0.67 20.34 32.35
C ALA A 70 -0.24 20.79 31.18
N MET A 71 -1.56 20.89 31.41
CA MET A 71 -2.54 21.29 30.40
C MET A 71 -2.93 22.77 30.46
N SER A 72 -2.41 23.53 31.42
CA SER A 72 -2.69 24.98 31.54
C SER A 72 -1.80 25.83 30.64
N ASP A 73 -0.68 25.30 30.15
CA ASP A 73 0.19 25.93 29.16
C ASP A 73 -0.17 25.46 27.73
N PRO A 74 -0.61 26.37 26.84
CA PRO A 74 -0.88 26.04 25.44
C PRO A 74 0.32 25.44 24.70
N GLN A 75 1.56 25.85 24.99
CA GLN A 75 2.74 25.32 24.31
C GLN A 75 3.02 23.87 24.72
N ALA A 76 2.92 23.56 26.02
CA ALA A 76 3.05 22.19 26.53
C ALA A 76 2.02 21.24 25.90
N THR A 77 0.80 21.74 25.66
CA THR A 77 -0.26 20.98 24.99
C THR A 77 0.09 20.70 23.52
N VAL A 78 0.60 21.69 22.78
CA VAL A 78 1.02 21.51 21.37
C VAL A 78 2.15 20.48 21.26
N ASP A 79 3.15 20.56 22.14
CA ASP A 79 4.28 19.64 22.14
C ASP A 79 3.84 18.21 22.48
N TRP A 80 2.90 18.05 23.43
CA TRP A 80 2.30 16.77 23.75
C TRP A 80 1.57 16.16 22.54
N VAL A 81 0.75 16.93 21.83
CA VAL A 81 0.04 16.46 20.63
C VAL A 81 1.01 16.06 19.53
N ARG A 82 2.06 16.85 19.29
CA ARG A 82 3.11 16.53 18.31
C ARG A 82 3.82 15.23 18.68
N TRP A 83 4.16 15.05 19.95
CA TRP A 83 4.81 13.84 20.42
C TRP A 83 3.92 12.61 20.26
N VAL A 84 2.64 12.69 20.66
CA VAL A 84 1.65 11.62 20.50
C VAL A 84 1.49 11.25 19.02
N GLY A 85 1.29 12.25 18.15
CA GLY A 85 1.16 12.04 16.71
C GLY A 85 2.40 11.36 16.10
N THR A 86 3.60 11.76 16.54
CA THR A 86 4.85 11.16 16.08
C THR A 86 4.99 9.71 16.53
N GLN A 87 4.68 9.39 17.80
CA GLN A 87 4.73 8.01 18.31
C GLN A 87 3.72 7.11 17.60
N ALA A 88 2.50 7.60 17.35
CA ALA A 88 1.49 6.87 16.60
C ALA A 88 1.96 6.60 15.16
N ALA A 89 2.46 7.63 14.46
CA ALA A 89 2.98 7.48 13.10
C ALA A 89 4.12 6.46 13.02
N LEU A 90 5.07 6.51 13.96
CA LEU A 90 6.18 5.54 14.03
C LEU A 90 5.69 4.11 14.33
N GLY A 91 4.65 3.96 15.16
CA GLY A 91 4.03 2.66 15.43
C GLY A 91 3.38 2.02 14.19
N TYR A 92 2.75 2.83 13.33
CA TYR A 92 2.11 2.36 12.09
C TYR A 92 3.07 2.22 10.90
N MET A 93 4.19 2.97 10.90
CA MET A 93 5.21 2.97 9.85
C MET A 93 5.67 1.58 9.39
N PRO A 94 5.96 0.60 10.27
CA PRO A 94 6.40 -0.72 9.81
C PRO A 94 5.32 -1.47 9.01
N PHE A 95 4.03 -1.32 9.35
CA PHE A 95 2.93 -1.91 8.57
C PHE A 95 2.82 -1.27 7.19
N ALA A 96 2.88 0.06 7.13
CA ALA A 96 2.86 0.79 5.86
C ALA A 96 4.02 0.39 4.96
N ALA A 97 5.23 0.27 5.52
CA ALA A 97 6.43 -0.13 4.78
C ALA A 97 6.28 -1.55 4.18
N VAL A 98 5.80 -2.52 4.97
CA VAL A 98 5.62 -3.90 4.49
C VAL A 98 4.55 -4.00 3.41
N LEU A 99 3.41 -3.32 3.59
CA LEU A 99 2.35 -3.32 2.57
C LEU A 99 2.80 -2.62 1.28
N MET A 100 3.57 -1.53 1.39
CA MET A 100 4.17 -0.87 0.23
C MET A 100 5.14 -1.80 -0.49
N LEU A 101 6.03 -2.48 0.22
CA LEU A 101 6.97 -3.44 -0.36
C LEU A 101 6.25 -4.61 -1.02
N ALA A 102 5.18 -5.12 -0.40
CA ALA A 102 4.35 -6.17 -0.99
C ALA A 102 3.69 -5.70 -2.30
N ALA A 103 3.10 -4.51 -2.31
CA ALA A 103 2.50 -3.93 -3.52
C ALA A 103 3.54 -3.74 -4.65
N LEU A 104 4.73 -3.24 -4.31
CA LEU A 104 5.83 -3.10 -5.27
C LEU A 104 6.31 -4.45 -5.80
N ALA A 105 6.45 -5.46 -4.95
CA ALA A 105 6.85 -6.80 -5.35
C ALA A 105 5.81 -7.46 -6.28
N VAL A 106 4.52 -7.26 -6.00
CA VAL A 106 3.43 -7.73 -6.86
C VAL A 106 3.47 -7.01 -8.20
N GLY A 107 3.58 -5.67 -8.21
CA GLY A 107 3.65 -4.89 -9.43
C GLY A 107 4.85 -5.26 -10.30
N ALA A 108 6.02 -5.46 -9.68
CA ALA A 108 7.25 -5.87 -10.37
C ALA A 108 7.20 -7.33 -10.84
N GLY A 109 6.52 -8.23 -10.12
CA GLY A 109 6.37 -9.63 -10.50
C GLY A 109 5.35 -9.85 -11.63
N GLN A 110 4.25 -9.09 -11.64
CA GLN A 110 3.22 -9.15 -12.68
C GLN A 110 3.63 -8.35 -13.92
N GLY A 111 4.20 -7.16 -13.71
CA GLY A 111 4.82 -6.34 -14.74
C GLY A 111 6.11 -6.96 -15.23
N ARG A 112 6.08 -7.72 -16.33
CA ARG A 112 7.28 -8.08 -17.10
C ARG A 112 7.91 -6.80 -17.68
N ALA A 113 8.57 -5.99 -16.84
CA ALA A 113 9.32 -4.76 -17.11
C ALA A 113 8.98 -4.07 -18.45
N THR A 114 7.70 -3.80 -18.70
CA THR A 114 7.21 -3.18 -19.94
C THR A 114 7.10 -1.70 -19.65
N PHE A 115 8.15 -0.97 -20.00
CA PHE A 115 8.19 0.47 -19.83
C PHE A 115 7.51 1.12 -21.05
N THR A 116 6.30 1.66 -20.86
CA THR A 116 5.59 2.43 -21.88
C THR A 116 4.98 3.68 -21.29
N THR A 117 4.96 4.75 -22.07
CA THR A 117 4.36 6.04 -21.69
C THR A 117 2.95 6.21 -22.24
N LYS A 118 2.49 5.32 -23.12
CA LYS A 118 1.14 5.37 -23.71
C LYS A 118 0.03 5.39 -22.65
N PRO A 119 0.07 4.60 -21.55
CA PRO A 119 -0.96 4.64 -20.51
C PRO A 119 -1.00 5.92 -19.68
N LEU A 120 0.02 6.79 -19.76
CA LEU A 120 0.05 8.07 -19.04
C LEU A 120 -0.68 9.18 -19.80
N ALA A 121 -1.02 8.98 -21.08
CA ALA A 121 -1.79 9.94 -21.85
C ALA A 121 -3.24 10.00 -21.31
N PRO A 122 -3.80 11.20 -21.10
CA PRO A 122 -5.19 11.34 -20.69
C PRO A 122 -6.12 10.82 -21.78
N ASP A 123 -6.91 9.81 -21.45
CA ASP A 123 -7.95 9.28 -22.32
C ASP A 123 -9.27 10.00 -22.02
N TRP A 124 -9.65 10.94 -22.89
CA TRP A 124 -10.89 11.72 -22.79
C TRP A 124 -12.14 10.93 -23.24
N SER A 125 -11.98 9.68 -23.66
CA SER A 125 -13.07 8.83 -24.14
C SER A 125 -13.61 7.84 -23.10
N ARG A 126 -13.09 7.88 -21.86
CA ARG A 126 -13.57 7.09 -20.72
C ARG A 126 -14.62 7.79 -19.89
#